data_AF-A0A357HFE2-F1
#
_entry.id   AF-A0A357HFE2-F1
#
_cell.length_a   1.000
_cell.length_b   1.000
_cell.length_c   1.000
_cell.angle_alpha   90.00
_cell.angle_beta   90.00
_cell.angle_gamma   90.00
#
_symmetry.space_group_name_H-M   'P 1'
#
loop_
_entity.id
_entity.type
_entity.pdbx_description
1 polymer ?
#
loop_
_entity_poly.entity_id
_entity_poly.type
_entity_poly.pdbx_seq_one_letter_code
_entity_poly.pdbx_strand_id
1 'polypeptide(L)'
;MFRQITIILFLISQVIWAQSDDRDFQKELNYQSKAIQDLKNEIKSTRGRLSSEENREKSATRTIANLEEEISLVERLITQLKKEENSARGEINKLENEIAENEMELKELRIRYANRAIHVYKKGSLSDIDKVLSSTSWRQAVYRTKYQKIISQIDQQQKKQIRSLLVNIGKKKLNVEAILRKSISLKKEREKQMADLRVKRKQKKRELEKIRNSKTELAKYITQKEEGVKQLEELIGKIKDDKAKAERAERIRRQREALKTKSFAALKGQLSWPASGKIISKFGRKW
;
A
#
# COMPACT_ATOMS: atom_id res chain seq x y z
N MET A 1 -17.40 -40.70 37.45
CA MET A 1 -17.91 -41.20 36.15
C MET A 1 -17.15 -42.47 35.70
N PHE A 2 -17.14 -43.52 36.52
CA PHE A 2 -16.42 -44.77 36.22
C PHE A 2 -17.36 -45.99 36.14
N ARG A 3 -18.67 -45.77 36.20
CA ARG A 3 -19.72 -46.81 36.14
C ARG A 3 -20.47 -46.91 34.80
N GLN A 4 -20.19 -46.00 33.86
CA GLN A 4 -20.77 -46.05 32.49
C GLN A 4 -19.84 -46.67 31.45
N ILE A 5 -18.55 -46.87 31.78
CA ILE A 5 -17.54 -47.43 30.85
C ILE A 5 -17.63 -48.96 30.79
N THR A 6 -18.16 -49.61 31.81
CA THR A 6 -18.25 -51.09 31.87
C THR A 6 -19.45 -51.67 31.13
N ILE A 7 -20.45 -50.87 30.76
CA ILE A 7 -21.66 -51.35 30.05
C ILE A 7 -21.46 -51.37 28.53
N ILE A 8 -20.55 -50.57 27.98
CA ILE A 8 -20.22 -50.59 26.54
C ILE A 8 -19.34 -51.79 26.17
N LEU A 9 -18.64 -52.40 27.14
CA LEU A 9 -17.79 -53.56 26.90
C LEU A 9 -18.56 -54.90 26.78
N PHE A 10 -19.82 -54.95 27.24
CA PHE A 10 -20.63 -56.18 27.22
C PHE A 10 -21.55 -56.31 25.99
N LEU A 11 -21.64 -55.26 25.16
CA LEU A 11 -22.42 -55.25 23.92
C LEU A 11 -21.59 -55.63 22.66
N ILE A 12 -20.29 -55.85 22.82
CA ILE A 12 -19.36 -56.17 21.71
C ILE A 12 -19.22 -57.69 21.49
N SER A 13 -19.71 -58.54 22.42
CA SER A 13 -19.53 -60.00 22.32
C SER A 13 -20.62 -60.76 21.54
N GLN A 14 -21.62 -60.09 20.97
CA GLN A 14 -22.76 -60.75 20.32
C GLN A 14 -22.99 -60.37 18.84
N VAL A 15 -22.03 -59.70 18.19
CA VAL A 15 -22.06 -59.43 16.74
C VAL A 15 -20.95 -60.23 16.05
N ILE A 16 -20.97 -61.55 16.22
CA ILE A 16 -20.31 -62.49 15.31
C ILE A 16 -21.43 -63.18 14.53
N TRP A 17 -22.12 -62.38 13.71
CA TRP A 17 -23.04 -62.88 12.70
C TRP A 17 -22.40 -62.63 11.34
N ALA A 18 -22.02 -63.73 10.69
CA ALA A 18 -21.61 -63.89 9.31
C ALA A 18 -21.71 -62.63 8.43
N GLN A 19 -20.61 -61.88 8.30
CA GLN A 19 -20.38 -61.12 7.09
C GLN A 19 -19.99 -62.13 6.00
N SER A 20 -20.90 -62.39 5.07
CA SER A 20 -20.56 -62.96 3.77
C SER A 20 -19.56 -62.00 3.11
N ASP A 21 -18.32 -62.46 2.98
CA ASP A 21 -17.15 -61.74 2.47
C ASP A 21 -17.21 -61.63 0.94
N ASP A 22 -18.14 -60.81 0.42
CA ASP A 22 -18.14 -60.43 -0.99
C ASP A 22 -17.73 -58.95 -1.09
N ARG A 23 -16.42 -58.72 -0.99
CA ARG A 23 -15.81 -57.39 -1.12
C ARG A 23 -16.10 -56.83 -2.51
N ASP A 24 -16.93 -55.79 -2.58
CA ASP A 24 -17.25 -55.12 -3.84
C ASP A 24 -16.11 -54.18 -4.28
N PHE A 25 -15.10 -54.77 -4.90
CA PHE A 25 -13.95 -54.05 -5.47
C PHE A 25 -14.37 -52.96 -6.48
N GLN A 26 -15.49 -53.12 -7.17
CA GLN A 26 -15.94 -52.15 -8.18
C GLN A 26 -16.45 -50.88 -7.52
N LYS A 27 -17.22 -51.02 -6.44
CA LYS A 27 -17.70 -49.89 -5.64
C LYS A 27 -16.55 -49.13 -4.97
N GLU A 28 -15.57 -49.83 -4.42
CA GLU A 28 -14.35 -49.20 -3.85
C GLU A 28 -13.57 -48.43 -4.92
N LEU A 29 -13.31 -49.04 -6.08
CA LEU A 29 -12.59 -48.38 -7.18
C LEU A 29 -13.33 -47.14 -7.68
N ASN A 30 -14.65 -47.20 -7.83
CA ASN A 30 -15.46 -46.07 -8.25
C ASN A 30 -15.42 -44.93 -7.22
N TYR A 31 -15.49 -45.26 -5.92
CA TYR A 31 -15.41 -44.28 -4.85
C TYR A 31 -14.05 -43.57 -4.82
N GLN A 32 -12.95 -44.32 -4.84
CA GLN A 32 -11.60 -43.76 -4.85
C GLN A 32 -11.31 -42.95 -6.13
N SER A 33 -11.78 -43.41 -7.29
CA SER A 33 -11.65 -42.68 -8.56
C SER A 33 -12.38 -41.33 -8.51
N LYS A 34 -13.58 -41.31 -7.92
CA LYS A 34 -14.35 -40.08 -7.72
C LYS A 34 -13.64 -39.11 -6.78
N ALA A 35 -13.12 -39.60 -5.65
CA ALA A 35 -12.34 -38.80 -4.70
C ALA A 35 -11.10 -38.17 -5.35
N ILE A 36 -10.39 -38.91 -6.21
CA ILE A 36 -9.27 -38.37 -7.00
C ILE A 36 -9.74 -37.26 -7.95
N GLN A 37 -10.87 -37.46 -8.64
CA GLN A 37 -11.39 -36.46 -9.56
C GLN A 37 -11.78 -35.17 -8.83
N ASP A 38 -12.43 -35.28 -7.67
CA ASP A 38 -12.80 -34.15 -6.82
C ASP A 38 -11.56 -33.39 -6.33
N LEU A 39 -10.53 -34.12 -5.87
CA LEU A 39 -9.24 -33.52 -5.48
C LEU A 39 -8.54 -32.83 -6.67
N LYS A 40 -8.54 -33.44 -7.85
CA LYS A 40 -7.97 -32.82 -9.06
C LYS A 40 -8.69 -31.52 -9.44
N ASN A 41 -10.03 -31.49 -9.30
CA ASN A 41 -10.82 -30.29 -9.50
C ASN A 41 -10.50 -29.19 -8.46
N GLU A 42 -10.34 -29.58 -7.20
CA GLU A 42 -9.98 -28.66 -6.12
C GLU A 42 -8.56 -28.10 -6.29
N ILE A 43 -7.59 -28.93 -6.68
CA ILE A 43 -6.23 -28.49 -7.04
C ILE A 43 -6.27 -27.50 -8.19
N LYS A 44 -7.06 -27.77 -9.24
CA LYS A 44 -7.22 -26.87 -10.39
C LYS A 44 -7.79 -25.52 -9.96
N SER A 45 -8.83 -25.51 -9.14
CA SER A 45 -9.42 -24.29 -8.58
C SER A 45 -8.41 -23.51 -7.72
N THR A 46 -7.66 -24.20 -6.86
CA THR A 46 -6.65 -23.60 -5.99
C THR A 46 -5.48 -23.02 -6.79
N ARG A 47 -5.03 -23.68 -7.86
CA ARG A 47 -4.03 -23.14 -8.81
C ARG A 47 -4.54 -21.87 -9.51
N GLY A 48 -5.83 -21.82 -9.87
CA GLY A 48 -6.46 -20.61 -10.39
C GLY A 48 -6.40 -19.45 -9.39
N ARG A 49 -6.73 -19.72 -8.12
CA ARG A 49 -6.62 -18.73 -7.02
C ARG A 49 -5.18 -18.28 -6.80
N LEU A 50 -4.22 -19.21 -6.85
CA LEU A 50 -2.78 -18.92 -6.71
C LEU A 50 -2.30 -17.96 -7.81
N SER A 51 -2.68 -18.22 -9.07
CA SER A 51 -2.35 -17.33 -10.19
C SER A 51 -2.98 -15.95 -10.04
N SER A 52 -4.22 -15.87 -9.56
CA SER A 52 -4.86 -14.59 -9.23
C SER A 52 -4.10 -13.82 -8.15
N GLU A 53 -3.69 -14.48 -7.06
CA GLU A 53 -2.87 -13.85 -6.01
C GLU A 53 -1.50 -13.41 -6.53
N GLU A 54 -0.88 -14.14 -7.45
CA GLU A 54 0.38 -13.73 -8.10
C GLU A 54 0.21 -12.45 -8.93
N ASN A 55 -0.90 -12.35 -9.68
CA ASN A 55 -1.23 -11.13 -10.43
C ASN A 55 -1.48 -9.93 -9.50
N ARG A 56 -2.16 -10.18 -8.36
CA ARG A 56 -2.35 -9.17 -7.31
C ARG A 56 -1.02 -8.74 -6.69
N GLU A 57 -0.09 -9.67 -6.44
CA GLU A 57 1.26 -9.37 -5.94
C GLU A 57 2.02 -8.45 -6.91
N LYS A 58 2.01 -8.77 -8.21
CA LYS A 58 2.64 -7.95 -9.25
C LYS A 58 2.04 -6.54 -9.29
N SER A 59 0.70 -6.43 -9.23
CA SER A 59 0.00 -5.14 -9.23
C SER A 59 0.30 -4.32 -7.96
N ALA A 60 0.28 -4.95 -6.78
CA ALA A 60 0.62 -4.32 -5.52
C ALA A 60 2.08 -3.82 -5.50
N THR A 61 3.01 -4.62 -6.02
CA THR A 61 4.44 -4.25 -6.13
C THR A 61 4.63 -3.04 -7.05
N ARG A 62 3.98 -3.02 -8.22
CA ARG A 62 3.99 -1.86 -9.13
C ARG A 62 3.41 -0.61 -8.46
N THR A 63 2.30 -0.76 -7.75
CA THR A 63 1.67 0.35 -7.02
C THR A 63 2.62 0.90 -5.95
N ILE A 64 3.34 0.04 -5.22
CA ILE A 64 4.34 0.47 -4.24
C ILE A 64 5.49 1.21 -4.92
N ALA A 65 6.00 0.74 -6.05
CA ALA A 65 7.05 1.41 -6.79
C ALA A 65 6.62 2.81 -7.25
N ASN A 66 5.40 2.95 -7.80
CA ASN A 66 4.84 4.24 -8.19
C ASN A 66 4.68 5.18 -6.99
N LEU A 67 4.22 4.68 -5.84
CA LEU A 67 4.14 5.46 -4.59
C LEU A 67 5.53 5.89 -4.09
N GLU A 68 6.56 5.07 -4.27
CA GLU A 68 7.94 5.41 -3.89
C GLU A 68 8.52 6.48 -4.82
N GLU A 69 8.22 6.42 -6.11
CA GLU A 69 8.55 7.48 -7.07
C GLU A 69 7.82 8.80 -6.72
N GLU A 70 6.52 8.74 -6.46
CA GLU A 70 5.72 9.90 -6.04
C GLU A 70 6.28 10.52 -4.74
N ILE A 71 6.64 9.70 -3.75
CA ILE A 71 7.31 10.16 -2.53
C ILE A 71 8.62 10.87 -2.85
N SER A 72 9.44 10.31 -3.75
CA SER A 72 10.72 10.92 -4.14
C SER A 72 10.54 12.27 -4.83
N LEU A 73 9.56 12.38 -5.73
CA LEU A 73 9.20 13.63 -6.39
C LEU A 73 8.74 14.69 -5.39
N VAL A 74 7.87 14.30 -4.46
CA VAL A 74 7.42 15.18 -3.38
C VAL A 74 8.60 15.58 -2.49
N GLU A 75 9.52 14.69 -2.14
CA GLU A 75 10.73 15.03 -1.36
C GLU A 75 11.63 16.04 -2.08
N ARG A 76 11.79 15.92 -3.40
CA ARG A 76 12.53 16.90 -4.21
C ARG A 76 11.82 18.26 -4.21
N LEU A 77 10.51 18.28 -4.43
CA LEU A 77 9.69 19.49 -4.37
C LEU A 77 9.81 20.16 -3.00
N ILE A 78 9.76 19.38 -1.91
CA ILE A 78 9.95 19.88 -0.54
C ILE A 78 11.31 20.53 -0.36
N THR A 79 12.34 19.93 -0.94
CA THR A 79 13.71 20.44 -0.85
C THR A 79 13.85 21.75 -1.61
N GLN A 80 13.25 21.88 -2.79
CA GLN A 80 13.19 23.12 -3.55
C GLN A 80 12.41 24.21 -2.80
N LEU A 81 11.22 23.89 -2.31
CA LEU A 81 10.41 24.83 -1.53
C LEU A 81 11.08 25.26 -0.23
N LYS A 82 11.87 24.38 0.42
CA LYS A 82 12.70 24.78 1.59
C LYS A 82 13.76 25.81 1.21
N LYS A 83 14.37 25.70 0.03
CA LYS A 83 15.32 26.70 -0.47
C LYS A 83 14.60 28.03 -0.71
N GLU A 84 13.42 27.99 -1.31
CA GLU A 84 12.56 29.17 -1.49
C GLU A 84 12.16 29.79 -0.14
N GLU A 85 11.77 28.97 0.85
CA GLU A 85 11.46 29.43 2.21
C GLU A 85 12.66 30.15 2.84
N ASN A 86 13.87 29.59 2.72
CA ASN A 86 15.08 30.21 3.24
C ASN A 86 15.41 31.52 2.53
N SER A 87 15.24 31.59 1.20
CA SER A 87 15.39 32.84 0.44
C SER A 87 14.38 33.90 0.89
N ALA A 88 13.13 33.49 1.07
CA ALA A 88 12.05 34.35 1.53
C ALA A 88 12.30 34.86 2.96
N ARG A 89 12.85 34.03 3.85
CA ARG A 89 13.30 34.48 5.18
C ARG A 89 14.43 35.50 5.08
N GLY A 90 15.39 35.30 4.17
CA GLY A 90 16.44 36.29 3.91
C GLY A 90 15.87 37.63 3.43
N GLU A 91 14.87 37.59 2.54
CA GLU A 91 14.17 38.78 2.07
C GLU A 91 13.38 39.46 3.20
N ILE A 92 12.69 38.69 4.04
CA ILE A 92 12.00 39.21 5.23
C ILE A 92 12.99 39.94 6.15
N ASN A 93 14.12 39.31 6.50
CA ASN A 93 15.12 39.94 7.37
C ASN A 93 15.64 41.26 6.77
N LYS A 94 15.86 41.30 5.45
CA LYS A 94 16.25 42.53 4.75
C LYS A 94 15.15 43.60 4.85
N LEU A 95 13.90 43.22 4.58
CA LEU A 95 12.75 44.14 4.69
C LEU A 95 12.54 44.65 6.11
N GLU A 96 12.73 43.81 7.13
CA GLU A 96 12.64 44.18 8.54
C GLU A 96 13.71 45.19 8.93
N ASN A 97 14.96 44.99 8.49
CA ASN A 97 16.04 45.96 8.69
C ASN A 97 15.71 47.28 8.00
N GLU A 98 15.27 47.24 6.74
CA GLU A 98 14.86 48.45 6.02
C GLU A 98 13.66 49.14 6.69
N ILE A 99 12.70 48.39 7.24
CA ILE A 99 11.59 48.96 8.01
C ILE A 99 12.12 49.67 9.25
N ALA A 100 13.03 49.05 10.00
CA ALA A 100 13.61 49.64 11.20
C ALA A 100 14.36 50.95 10.89
N GLU A 101 15.15 50.98 9.81
CA GLU A 101 15.82 52.20 9.32
C GLU A 101 14.81 53.30 8.95
N ASN A 102 13.77 52.95 8.18
CA ASN A 102 12.73 53.91 7.79
C ASN A 102 11.90 54.41 9.00
N GLU A 103 11.66 53.56 9.99
CA GLU A 103 10.96 53.93 11.24
C GLU A 103 11.81 54.90 12.08
N MET A 104 13.13 54.68 12.13
CA MET A 104 14.07 55.60 12.78
C MET A 104 14.10 56.96 12.07
N GLU A 105 14.23 56.98 10.74
CA GLU A 105 14.19 58.22 9.96
C GLU A 105 12.86 58.97 10.14
N LEU A 106 11.75 58.24 10.11
CA LEU A 106 10.41 58.78 10.34
C LEU A 106 10.29 59.40 11.74
N LYS A 107 10.84 58.73 12.76
CA LYS A 107 10.86 59.25 14.15
C LYS A 107 11.62 60.56 14.22
N GLU A 108 12.80 60.65 13.62
CA GLU A 108 13.57 61.88 13.61
C GLU A 108 12.84 63.03 12.88
N LEU A 109 12.30 62.75 11.69
CA LEU A 109 11.54 63.73 10.92
C LEU A 109 10.32 64.24 11.69
N ARG A 110 9.61 63.35 12.40
CA ARG A 110 8.49 63.72 13.26
C ARG A 110 8.91 64.62 14.42
N ILE A 111 10.03 64.33 15.08
CA ILE A 111 10.56 65.16 16.16
C ILE A 111 10.94 66.56 15.62
N ARG A 112 11.66 66.62 14.50
CA ARG A 112 12.03 67.89 13.85
C ARG A 112 10.79 68.71 13.48
N TYR A 113 9.79 68.06 12.88
CA TYR A 113 8.54 68.70 12.49
C TYR A 113 7.73 69.17 13.71
N ALA A 114 7.68 68.37 14.79
CA ALA A 114 7.00 68.73 16.04
C ALA A 114 7.65 69.93 16.72
N ASN A 115 8.98 69.92 16.87
CA ASN A 115 9.75 71.05 17.42
C ASN A 115 9.49 72.32 16.62
N ARG A 116 9.47 72.21 15.29
CA ARG A 116 9.18 73.32 14.40
C ARG A 116 7.75 73.84 14.58
N ALA A 117 6.75 72.97 14.66
CA ALA A 117 5.37 73.35 14.93
C ALA A 117 5.23 74.08 16.29
N ILE A 118 5.90 73.59 17.33
CA ILE A 118 5.96 74.23 18.65
C ILE A 118 6.63 75.62 18.56
N HIS A 119 7.73 75.76 17.81
CA HIS A 119 8.39 77.05 17.62
C HIS A 119 7.50 78.05 16.88
N VAL A 120 6.79 77.61 15.84
CA VAL A 120 5.82 78.43 15.10
C VAL A 120 4.68 78.89 16.03
N TYR A 121 4.16 77.99 16.86
CA TYR A 121 3.12 78.30 17.84
C TYR A 121 3.61 79.31 18.90
N LYS A 122 4.76 79.05 19.54
CA LYS A 122 5.31 79.89 20.62
C LYS A 122 5.74 81.28 20.16
N LYS A 123 6.28 81.41 18.94
CA LYS A 123 6.73 82.71 18.40
C LYS A 123 5.60 83.53 17.77
N GLY A 124 4.38 83.03 17.81
CA GLY A 124 3.22 83.66 17.19
C GLY A 124 3.15 83.40 15.69
N SER A 125 1.99 82.93 15.24
CA SER A 125 1.60 82.95 13.84
C SER A 125 1.16 84.35 13.46
N LEU A 126 2.05 85.35 13.50
CA LEU A 126 1.84 86.54 12.65
C LEU A 126 1.61 86.00 11.23
N SER A 127 0.51 86.42 10.58
CA SER A 127 0.21 85.98 9.21
C SER A 127 1.47 86.19 8.38
N ASP A 128 1.75 85.29 7.43
CA ASP A 128 2.90 85.46 6.53
C ASP A 128 2.87 86.85 5.85
N ILE A 129 1.65 87.39 5.69
CA ILE A 129 1.35 88.75 5.25
C ILE A 129 1.79 89.80 6.29
N ASP A 130 1.48 89.63 7.57
CA ASP A 130 1.88 90.56 8.65
C ASP A 130 3.40 90.65 8.80
N LYS A 131 4.13 89.55 8.60
CA LYS A 131 5.62 89.54 8.66
C LYS A 131 6.27 90.25 7.48
N VAL A 132 5.62 90.21 6.32
CA VAL A 132 6.09 90.91 5.11
C VAL A 132 5.69 92.39 5.16
N LEU A 133 4.47 92.71 5.62
CA LEU A 133 3.95 94.08 5.74
C LEU A 133 4.57 94.87 6.92
N SER A 134 5.04 94.21 7.98
CA SER A 134 5.80 94.83 9.08
C SER A 134 7.29 95.06 8.76
N SER A 135 7.67 95.09 7.48
CA SER A 135 9.05 95.37 7.08
C SER A 135 9.30 96.87 7.05
N THR A 136 10.42 97.33 7.60
CA THR A 136 10.80 98.76 7.61
C THR A 136 11.34 99.25 6.27
N SER A 137 11.59 98.34 5.30
CA SER A 137 12.08 98.66 3.95
C SER A 137 11.50 97.71 2.90
N TRP A 138 11.23 98.22 1.68
CA TRP A 138 10.83 97.42 0.51
C TRP A 138 11.81 96.26 0.24
N ARG A 139 13.12 96.53 0.34
CA ARG A 139 14.16 95.50 0.15
C ARG A 139 14.03 94.38 1.18
N GLN A 140 13.73 94.74 2.43
CA GLN A 140 13.51 93.78 3.52
C GLN A 140 12.24 92.94 3.28
N ALA A 141 11.16 93.55 2.80
CA ALA A 141 9.92 92.85 2.45
C ALA A 141 10.14 91.80 1.33
N VAL A 142 10.92 92.15 0.30
CA VAL A 142 11.27 91.24 -0.80
C VAL A 142 12.07 90.04 -0.29
N TYR A 143 13.09 90.26 0.55
CA TYR A 143 13.87 89.15 1.13
C TYR A 143 13.03 88.28 2.07
N ARG A 144 12.20 88.87 2.94
CA ARG A 144 11.29 88.12 3.83
C ARG A 144 10.32 87.24 3.04
N THR A 145 9.75 87.76 1.95
CA THR A 145 8.88 86.99 1.05
C THR A 145 9.61 85.82 0.41
N LYS A 146 10.85 86.03 -0.06
CA LYS A 146 11.69 84.97 -0.63
C LYS A 146 11.98 83.88 0.40
N TYR A 147 12.37 84.26 1.62
CA TYR A 147 12.62 83.28 2.68
C TYR A 147 11.36 82.54 3.11
N GLN A 148 10.21 83.20 3.20
CA GLN A 148 8.95 82.54 3.52
C GLN A 148 8.58 81.47 2.48
N LYS A 149 8.81 81.76 1.19
CA LYS A 149 8.64 80.78 0.11
C LYS A 149 9.56 79.57 0.28
N ILE A 150 10.86 79.79 0.54
CA ILE A 150 11.83 78.71 0.76
C ILE A 150 11.41 77.86 1.96
N ILE A 151 11.01 78.50 3.05
CA ILE A 151 10.57 77.83 4.28
C ILE A 151 9.31 76.97 4.03
N SER A 152 8.33 77.51 3.32
CA SER A 152 7.11 76.78 2.95
C SER A 152 7.41 75.58 2.04
N GLN A 153 8.35 75.72 1.11
CA GLN A 153 8.82 74.61 0.27
C GLN A 153 9.48 73.50 1.10
N ILE A 154 10.33 73.86 2.07
CA ILE A 154 10.96 72.90 2.99
C ILE A 154 9.89 72.16 3.81
N ASP A 155 8.87 72.87 4.33
CA ASP A 155 7.78 72.27 5.09
C ASP A 155 6.94 71.30 4.27
N GLN A 156 6.62 71.68 3.02
CA GLN A 156 5.92 70.80 2.10
C GLN A 156 6.76 69.56 1.78
N GLN A 157 8.06 69.71 1.58
CA GLN A 157 8.98 68.61 1.32
C GLN A 157 9.06 67.65 2.53
N GLN A 158 9.20 68.16 3.75
CA GLN A 158 9.19 67.35 4.97
C GLN A 158 7.89 66.57 5.14
N LYS A 159 6.73 67.21 4.93
CA LYS A 159 5.42 66.54 4.95
C LYS A 159 5.33 65.43 3.89
N LYS A 160 5.83 65.67 2.68
CA LYS A 160 5.88 64.67 1.60
C LYS A 160 6.78 63.49 1.97
N GLN A 161 7.96 63.75 2.54
CA GLN A 161 8.88 62.72 3.01
C GLN A 161 8.25 61.84 4.10
N ILE A 162 7.63 62.44 5.12
CA ILE A 162 6.92 61.72 6.18
C ILE A 162 5.80 60.84 5.61
N ARG A 163 4.99 61.36 4.70
CA ARG A 163 3.91 60.59 4.05
C ARG A 163 4.46 59.44 3.21
N SER A 164 5.52 59.68 2.45
CA SER A 164 6.20 58.65 1.64
C SER A 164 6.74 57.51 2.51
N LEU A 165 7.45 57.84 3.60
CA LEU A 165 7.98 56.85 4.55
C LEU A 165 6.86 56.02 5.17
N LEU A 166 5.76 56.64 5.60
CA LEU A 166 4.60 55.91 6.15
C LEU A 166 4.02 54.90 5.15
N VAL A 167 3.84 55.31 3.89
CA VAL A 167 3.34 54.42 2.83
C VAL A 167 4.33 53.30 2.54
N ASN A 168 5.63 53.61 2.48
CA ASN A 168 6.67 52.61 2.22
C ASN A 168 6.75 51.56 3.34
N ILE A 169 6.74 51.99 4.61
CA ILE A 169 6.72 51.08 5.76
C ILE A 169 5.48 50.18 5.72
N GLY A 170 4.30 50.77 5.47
CA GLY A 170 3.04 50.00 5.37
C GLY A 170 3.10 48.95 4.27
N LYS A 171 3.60 49.30 3.08
CA LYS A 171 3.77 48.37 1.96
C LYS A 171 4.75 47.23 2.31
N LYS A 172 5.88 47.54 2.92
CA LYS A 172 6.88 46.52 3.32
C LYS A 172 6.33 45.57 4.39
N LYS A 173 5.60 46.08 5.38
CA LYS A 173 4.94 45.25 6.41
C LYS A 173 3.91 44.29 5.81
N LEU A 174 3.06 44.78 4.90
CA LEU A 174 2.10 43.94 4.18
C LEU A 174 2.80 42.87 3.34
N ASN A 175 3.92 43.20 2.71
CA ASN A 175 4.69 42.23 1.93
C ASN A 175 5.24 41.11 2.82
N VAL A 176 5.86 41.46 3.97
CA VAL A 176 6.36 40.48 4.95
C VAL A 176 5.23 39.56 5.42
N GLU A 177 4.07 40.12 5.77
CA GLU A 177 2.92 39.33 6.21
C GLU A 177 2.41 38.38 5.12
N ALA A 178 2.35 38.82 3.87
CA ALA A 178 1.94 38.00 2.75
C ALA A 178 2.90 36.81 2.53
N ILE A 179 4.22 37.07 2.59
CA ILE A 179 5.25 36.03 2.45
C ILE A 179 5.15 35.01 3.60
N LEU A 180 4.98 35.46 4.85
CA LEU A 180 4.83 34.59 6.01
C LEU A 180 3.58 33.70 5.90
N ARG A 181 2.42 34.28 5.54
CA ARG A 181 1.17 33.52 5.36
C ARG A 181 1.32 32.44 4.29
N LYS A 182 1.94 32.78 3.16
CA LYS A 182 2.23 31.82 2.08
C LYS A 182 3.16 30.70 2.54
N SER A 183 4.21 31.03 3.30
CA SER A 183 5.14 30.02 3.84
C SER A 183 4.44 29.03 4.78
N ILE A 184 3.61 29.53 5.70
CA ILE A 184 2.86 28.69 6.65
C ILE A 184 1.88 27.75 5.93
N SER A 185 1.15 28.27 4.94
CA SER A 185 0.18 27.44 4.19
C SER A 185 0.88 26.35 3.37
N LEU A 186 1.97 26.68 2.68
CA LEU A 186 2.78 25.72 1.92
C LEU A 186 3.38 24.64 2.84
N LYS A 187 3.88 25.02 4.02
CA LYS A 187 4.41 24.07 5.01
C LYS A 187 3.35 23.07 5.46
N LYS A 188 2.14 23.53 5.76
CA LYS A 188 1.03 22.69 6.22
C LYS A 188 0.56 21.72 5.14
N GLU A 189 0.38 22.22 3.91
CA GLU A 189 -0.06 21.40 2.78
C GLU A 189 0.94 20.28 2.49
N ARG A 190 2.25 20.62 2.53
CA ARG A 190 3.34 19.65 2.41
C ARG A 190 3.27 18.53 3.44
N GLU A 191 3.17 18.89 4.72
CA GLU A 191 3.18 17.92 5.82
C GLU A 191 1.99 16.97 5.70
N LYS A 192 0.84 17.48 5.25
CA LYS A 192 -0.35 16.68 4.96
C LYS A 192 -0.13 15.72 3.79
N GLN A 193 0.36 16.20 2.64
CA GLN A 193 0.59 15.36 1.46
C GLN A 193 1.61 14.25 1.75
N MET A 194 2.72 14.59 2.42
CA MET A 194 3.74 13.60 2.77
C MET A 194 3.22 12.57 3.79
N ALA A 195 2.40 12.99 4.75
CA ALA A 195 1.78 12.07 5.70
C ALA A 195 0.83 11.09 4.99
N ASP A 196 -0.01 11.58 4.07
CA ASP A 196 -0.94 10.75 3.30
C ASP A 196 -0.21 9.71 2.45
N LEU A 197 0.83 10.11 1.71
CA LEU A 197 1.65 9.17 0.91
C LEU A 197 2.33 8.11 1.77
N ARG A 198 2.86 8.49 2.94
CA ARG A 198 3.47 7.52 3.88
C ARG A 198 2.46 6.52 4.43
N VAL A 199 1.23 6.97 4.71
CA VAL A 199 0.13 6.10 5.14
C VAL A 199 -0.27 5.14 4.03
N LYS A 200 -0.51 5.63 2.81
CA LYS A 200 -0.82 4.81 1.62
C LYS A 200 0.26 3.76 1.36
N ARG A 201 1.54 4.14 1.40
CA ARG A 201 2.67 3.21 1.27
C ARG A 201 2.64 2.13 2.34
N LYS A 202 2.43 2.50 3.61
CA LYS A 202 2.39 1.55 4.73
C LYS A 202 1.22 0.56 4.60
N GLN A 203 0.05 1.04 4.20
CA GLN A 203 -1.11 0.20 3.94
C GLN A 203 -0.85 -0.79 2.81
N LYS A 204 -0.29 -0.33 1.68
CA LYS A 204 0.04 -1.19 0.54
C LYS A 204 1.11 -2.23 0.86
N LYS A 205 2.13 -1.89 1.65
CA LYS A 205 3.12 -2.88 2.13
C LYS A 205 2.47 -3.96 3.01
N ARG A 206 1.55 -3.59 3.90
CA ARG A 206 0.79 -4.57 4.70
C ARG A 206 -0.10 -5.48 3.84
N GLU A 207 -0.72 -4.93 2.80
CA GLU A 207 -1.51 -5.71 1.83
C GLU A 207 -0.63 -6.70 1.07
N LEU A 208 0.55 -6.27 0.61
CA LEU A 208 1.51 -7.13 -0.08
C LEU A 208 1.94 -8.32 0.79
N GLU A 209 2.24 -8.09 2.07
CA GLU A 209 2.60 -9.17 2.99
C GLU A 209 1.46 -10.18 3.20
N LYS A 210 0.20 -9.70 3.26
CA LYS A 210 -0.96 -10.60 3.31
C LYS A 210 -1.10 -11.44 2.04
N ILE A 211 -0.88 -10.84 0.87
CA ILE A 211 -0.89 -11.56 -0.42
C ILE A 211 0.19 -12.63 -0.45
N ARG A 212 1.42 -12.30 -0.02
CA ARG A 212 2.54 -13.25 0.06
C ARG A 212 2.23 -14.44 0.97
N ASN A 213 1.69 -14.18 2.16
CA ASN A 213 1.27 -15.24 3.08
C ASN A 213 0.14 -16.10 2.49
N SER A 214 -0.85 -15.49 1.84
CA SER A 214 -1.90 -16.25 1.15
C SER A 214 -1.32 -17.14 0.05
N LYS A 215 -0.30 -16.65 -0.68
CA LYS A 215 0.37 -17.42 -1.74
C LYS A 215 1.11 -18.63 -1.18
N THR A 216 1.82 -18.47 -0.07
CA THR A 216 2.52 -19.59 0.59
C THR A 216 1.55 -20.63 1.13
N GLU A 217 0.43 -20.22 1.70
CA GLU A 217 -0.58 -21.16 2.21
C GLU A 217 -1.30 -21.90 1.06
N LEU A 218 -1.65 -21.21 -0.02
CA LEU A 218 -2.22 -21.86 -1.21
C LEU A 218 -1.23 -22.86 -1.84
N ALA A 219 0.05 -22.53 -1.90
CA ALA A 219 1.08 -23.43 -2.40
C ALA A 219 1.21 -24.69 -1.53
N LYS A 220 1.28 -24.54 -0.21
CA LYS A 220 1.27 -25.68 0.73
C LYS A 220 0.02 -26.53 0.62
N TYR A 221 -1.14 -25.90 0.44
CA TYR A 221 -2.41 -26.61 0.27
C TYR A 221 -2.42 -27.46 -1.01
N ILE A 222 -1.88 -26.92 -2.11
CA ILE A 222 -1.71 -27.66 -3.37
C ILE A 222 -0.79 -28.86 -3.16
N THR A 223 0.37 -28.70 -2.51
CA THR A 223 1.30 -29.81 -2.30
C THR A 223 0.69 -30.91 -1.44
N GLN A 224 -0.02 -30.56 -0.35
CA GLN A 224 -0.72 -31.53 0.50
C GLN A 224 -1.80 -32.31 -0.27
N LYS A 225 -2.55 -31.63 -1.14
CA LYS A 225 -3.59 -32.27 -1.96
C LYS A 225 -2.99 -33.16 -3.04
N GLU A 226 -1.87 -32.77 -3.63
CA GLU A 226 -1.13 -33.61 -4.59
C GLU A 226 -0.58 -34.88 -3.95
N GLU A 227 -0.05 -34.79 -2.72
CA GLU A 227 0.34 -35.95 -1.92
C GLU A 227 -0.86 -36.87 -1.63
N GLY A 228 -2.00 -36.29 -1.24
CA GLY A 228 -3.24 -37.05 -1.05
C GLY A 228 -3.70 -37.78 -2.31
N VAL A 229 -3.60 -37.14 -3.49
CA VAL A 229 -3.89 -37.79 -4.77
C VAL A 229 -2.96 -38.97 -5.02
N LYS A 230 -1.65 -38.84 -4.76
CA LYS A 230 -0.69 -39.95 -4.90
C LYS A 230 -1.04 -41.12 -3.99
N GLN A 231 -1.40 -40.86 -2.73
CA GLN A 231 -1.81 -41.90 -1.79
C GLN A 231 -3.07 -42.66 -2.26
N LEU A 232 -4.04 -41.95 -2.85
CA LEU A 232 -5.23 -42.57 -3.41
C LEU A 232 -4.91 -43.38 -4.68
N GLU A 233 -4.00 -42.90 -5.52
CA GLU A 233 -3.53 -43.63 -6.71
C GLU A 233 -2.82 -44.94 -6.31
N GLU A 234 -1.98 -44.92 -5.27
CA GLU A 234 -1.38 -46.12 -4.69
C GLU A 234 -2.42 -47.09 -4.12
N LEU A 235 -3.44 -46.57 -3.42
CA LEU A 235 -4.52 -47.38 -2.87
C LEU A 235 -5.34 -48.06 -3.99
N ILE A 236 -5.65 -47.33 -5.07
CA ILE A 236 -6.29 -47.92 -6.26
C ILE A 236 -5.42 -49.03 -6.85
N GLY A 237 -4.10 -48.85 -6.91
CA GLY A 237 -3.16 -49.90 -7.32
C GLY A 237 -3.31 -51.16 -6.48
N LYS A 238 -3.28 -51.03 -5.15
CA LYS A 238 -3.46 -52.16 -4.22
C LYS A 238 -4.83 -52.84 -4.39
N ILE A 239 -5.91 -52.07 -4.53
CA ILE A 239 -7.27 -52.60 -4.74
C ILE A 239 -7.35 -53.40 -6.05
N LYS A 240 -6.71 -52.93 -7.13
CA LYS A 240 -6.64 -53.65 -8.41
C LYS A 240 -5.85 -54.95 -8.29
N ASP A 241 -4.72 -54.94 -7.59
CA ASP A 241 -3.92 -56.14 -7.35
C ASP A 241 -4.68 -57.18 -6.51
N ASP A 242 -5.37 -56.74 -5.47
CA ASP A 242 -6.22 -57.60 -4.63
C ASP A 242 -7.38 -58.19 -5.43
N LYS A 243 -8.05 -57.38 -6.26
CA LYS A 243 -9.09 -57.86 -7.18
C LYS A 243 -8.55 -58.93 -8.12
N ALA A 244 -7.38 -58.71 -8.73
CA ALA A 244 -6.75 -59.68 -9.62
C ALA A 244 -6.37 -61.00 -8.90
N LYS A 245 -5.89 -60.92 -7.65
CA LYS A 245 -5.61 -62.09 -6.81
C LYS A 245 -6.90 -62.85 -6.47
N ALA A 246 -7.96 -62.15 -6.08
CA ALA A 246 -9.26 -62.73 -5.77
C ALA A 246 -9.86 -63.43 -6.99
N GLU A 247 -9.89 -62.78 -8.16
CA GLU A 247 -10.36 -63.37 -9.42
C GLU A 247 -9.53 -64.60 -9.82
N ARG A 248 -8.22 -64.60 -9.58
CA ARG A 248 -7.34 -65.75 -9.82
C ARG A 248 -7.66 -66.91 -8.88
N ALA A 249 -7.85 -66.63 -7.59
CA ALA A 249 -8.22 -67.64 -6.61
C ALA A 249 -9.59 -68.26 -6.90
N GLU A 250 -10.58 -67.43 -7.25
CA GLU A 250 -11.92 -67.84 -7.72
C GLU A 250 -11.83 -68.74 -8.95
N ARG A 251 -11.00 -68.38 -9.94
CA ARG A 251 -10.75 -69.21 -11.14
C ARG A 251 -10.16 -70.57 -10.78
N ILE A 252 -9.18 -70.62 -9.88
CA ILE A 252 -8.57 -71.87 -9.41
C ILE A 252 -9.59 -72.72 -8.62
N ARG A 253 -10.43 -72.10 -7.79
CA ARG A 253 -11.51 -72.78 -7.05
C ARG A 253 -12.49 -73.45 -8.01
N ARG A 254 -13.00 -72.70 -9.00
CA ARG A 254 -13.91 -73.24 -10.04
C ARG A 254 -13.27 -74.37 -10.84
N GLN A 255 -11.99 -74.27 -11.19
CA GLN A 255 -11.25 -75.36 -11.85
C GLN A 255 -11.17 -76.61 -10.97
N ARG A 256 -10.85 -76.46 -9.67
CA ARG A 256 -10.80 -77.60 -8.72
C ARG A 256 -12.15 -78.25 -8.52
N GLU A 257 -13.24 -77.48 -8.43
CA GLU A 257 -14.61 -78.01 -8.30
C GLU A 257 -15.07 -78.74 -9.57
N ALA A 258 -14.76 -78.20 -10.75
CA ALA A 258 -15.03 -78.86 -12.03
C ALA A 258 -14.23 -80.17 -12.22
N LEU A 259 -13.00 -80.24 -11.69
CA LEU A 259 -12.17 -81.44 -11.71
C LEU A 259 -12.63 -82.52 -10.72
N LYS A 260 -13.32 -82.16 -9.64
CA LYS A 260 -13.85 -83.10 -8.64
C LYS A 260 -15.14 -83.81 -9.07
N THR A 261 -15.90 -83.21 -9.99
CA THR A 261 -17.25 -83.68 -10.36
C THR A 261 -17.29 -84.58 -11.60
N LYS A 262 -16.19 -84.73 -12.36
CA LYS A 262 -16.13 -85.53 -13.60
C LYS A 262 -14.86 -86.38 -13.65
N SER A 263 -14.93 -87.60 -14.20
CA SER A 263 -13.73 -88.42 -14.45
C SER A 263 -12.85 -87.77 -15.52
N PHE A 264 -11.52 -87.91 -15.40
CA PHE A 264 -10.55 -87.23 -16.28
C PHE A 264 -10.78 -87.51 -17.78
N ALA A 265 -11.25 -88.72 -18.13
CA ALA A 265 -11.55 -89.10 -19.50
C ALA A 265 -12.74 -88.31 -20.10
N ALA A 266 -13.72 -87.93 -19.27
CA ALA A 266 -14.90 -87.17 -19.68
C ALA A 266 -14.61 -85.67 -19.92
N LEU A 267 -13.41 -85.20 -19.58
CA LEU A 267 -12.99 -83.79 -19.74
C LEU A 267 -12.18 -83.53 -21.02
N LYS A 268 -12.07 -84.52 -21.93
CA LYS A 268 -11.34 -84.40 -23.20
C LYS A 268 -11.90 -83.25 -24.04
N GLY A 269 -11.05 -82.25 -24.34
CA GLY A 269 -11.40 -81.07 -25.14
C GLY A 269 -12.09 -79.93 -24.39
N GLN A 270 -12.48 -80.12 -23.13
CA GLN A 270 -13.08 -79.08 -22.27
C GLN A 270 -12.08 -78.46 -21.28
N LEU A 271 -10.85 -78.98 -21.25
CA LEU A 271 -9.77 -78.47 -20.39
C LEU A 271 -9.20 -77.17 -20.96
N SER A 272 -9.13 -76.17 -20.09
CA SER A 272 -8.46 -74.90 -20.39
C SER A 272 -6.95 -75.13 -20.56
N TRP A 273 -6.32 -74.43 -21.51
CA TRP A 273 -4.88 -74.46 -21.66
C TRP A 273 -4.19 -73.98 -20.36
N PRO A 274 -3.17 -74.70 -19.85
CA PRO A 274 -2.51 -74.35 -18.58
C PRO A 274 -1.72 -73.03 -18.65
N ALA A 275 -1.31 -72.63 -19.85
CA ALA A 275 -0.68 -71.35 -20.14
C ALA A 275 -0.96 -70.95 -21.59
N SER A 276 -0.99 -69.64 -21.85
CA SER A 276 -1.10 -69.08 -23.20
C SER A 276 0.30 -68.91 -23.78
N GLY A 277 0.66 -69.67 -24.83
CA GLY A 277 1.99 -69.60 -25.44
C GLY A 277 2.20 -70.57 -26.59
N LYS A 278 3.32 -70.44 -27.30
CA LYS A 278 3.70 -71.34 -28.39
C LYS A 278 4.24 -72.66 -27.83
N ILE A 279 3.77 -73.78 -28.35
CA ILE A 279 4.21 -75.13 -27.95
C ILE A 279 5.67 -75.33 -28.40
N ILE A 280 6.59 -75.41 -27.43
CA ILE A 280 8.04 -75.60 -27.64
C ILE A 280 8.46 -77.06 -27.80
N SER A 281 7.67 -78.00 -27.26
CA SER A 281 7.85 -79.43 -27.49
C SER A 281 6.51 -80.16 -27.34
N LYS A 282 6.30 -81.18 -28.17
CA LYS A 282 5.19 -82.13 -28.01
C LYS A 282 5.66 -83.26 -27.09
N PHE A 283 4.71 -83.86 -26.36
CA PHE A 283 4.98 -85.02 -25.52
C PHE A 283 5.35 -86.25 -26.36
N GLY A 284 6.44 -86.93 -26.03
CA GLY A 284 6.96 -88.10 -26.75
C GLY A 284 8.49 -88.07 -26.90
N ARG A 285 9.09 -89.19 -27.34
CA ARG A 285 10.53 -89.25 -27.62
C ARG A 285 10.85 -88.35 -28.81
N LYS A 286 11.78 -87.42 -28.62
CA LYS A 286 12.44 -86.70 -29.72
C LYS A 286 13.58 -87.58 -30.21
N TRP A 287 13.57 -87.92 -31.50
CA TRP A 287 14.70 -88.53 -32.17
C TRP A 287 15.39 -87.41 -32.96
#